data_AF-A0A9D5R0T8-F1
#
_entry.id   AF-A0A9D5R0T8-F1
#
_cell.length_a   1.000
_cell.length_b   1.000
_cell.length_c   1.000
_cell.angle_alpha   90.00
_cell.angle_beta   90.00
_cell.angle_gamma   90.00
#
_symmetry.space_group_name_H-M   'P 1'
#
loop_
_entity.id
_entity.type
_entity.pdbx_description
1 polymer ?
#
loop_
_entity_poly.entity_id
_entity_poly.type
_entity_poly.pdbx_seq_one_letter_code
_entity_poly.pdbx_strand_id
1 'polypeptide(L)'
;MTTLILFILVLWIVCCNLIAELKRDLMMMQQNSYRTERYMRWLRTSGDTTSVVRLVGMCVFLIALVVFADPRWAMGIMAAFAGGSFISLISKKYKKPLVWTPRAKRIYAVSAVLSVVVVSLSLFMAEDSAESRLFVASVAATGLYCASHMVIIAAVWILGPVERRINHGYYADAERILRSMPSLKIIGITGSYGKTSTKHYLHRILSEEYSVTMTPGSYNTTMGVIRTVREYLKPYDEIFIVEMGAKQPGDIREICDLVHPQMAIITAVGEQHLESFKTIENVQRTKFELVDSLPSDGFAVINNDFPYIASREVANVAAVRYAVSAPDGATWRATDIEYSADGTDFTAEGPGVSLRLHTRLVGECNISNLLACVVMAIHIGVPEQKIKLAVADIRQVEHRLNVKRTPGGITIIDDAFNSNPTGSSMALDVLAGMTSGQRIIITPGMIELGDRQEELNRQFGRRIASCADIAIIVGQYNRAAITSGIAEGGMPDSHVKIADTFAHAQLILAEIARSGDTVLYENDLPDTFK
;
A
#
# COMPACT_ATOMS: atom_id res chain seq x y z
N MET A 1 24.53 -35.62 36.78
CA MET A 1 23.07 -35.42 36.63
C MET A 1 22.70 -33.93 36.59
N THR A 2 23.24 -33.11 37.50
CA THR A 2 23.03 -31.64 37.53
C THR A 2 23.51 -30.93 36.24
N THR A 3 24.70 -31.26 35.72
CA THR A 3 25.24 -30.67 34.49
C THR A 3 24.41 -31.01 33.25
N LEU A 4 23.99 -32.27 33.10
CA LEU A 4 23.12 -32.70 32.00
C LEU A 4 21.77 -31.95 31.98
N ILE A 5 21.14 -31.76 33.14
CA ILE A 5 19.89 -30.99 33.27
C ILE A 5 20.09 -29.54 32.83
N LEU A 6 21.21 -28.92 33.23
CA LEU A 6 21.55 -27.56 32.80
C LEU A 6 21.69 -27.48 31.28
N PHE A 7 22.34 -28.44 30.65
CA PHE A 7 22.54 -28.44 29.19
C PHE A 7 21.23 -28.61 28.43
N ILE A 8 20.31 -29.44 28.93
CA ILE A 8 18.95 -29.57 28.39
C ILE A 8 18.19 -28.25 28.49
N LEU A 9 18.26 -27.58 29.65
CA LEU A 9 17.60 -26.29 29.88
C LEU A 9 18.15 -25.21 28.94
N VAL A 10 19.47 -25.13 28.78
CA VAL A 10 20.12 -24.17 27.87
C VAL A 10 19.68 -24.42 26.43
N LEU A 11 19.72 -25.67 25.95
CA LEU A 11 19.25 -26.01 24.61
C LEU A 11 17.78 -25.60 24.41
N TRP A 12 16.93 -25.83 25.41
CA TRP A 12 15.54 -25.41 25.37
C TRP A 12 15.39 -23.88 25.24
N ILE A 13 16.13 -23.10 26.03
CA ILE A 13 16.13 -21.62 25.96
C ILE A 13 16.60 -21.14 24.58
N VAL A 14 17.69 -21.71 24.06
CA VAL A 14 18.24 -21.35 22.75
C VAL A 14 17.24 -21.68 21.63
N CYS A 15 16.60 -22.85 21.68
CA CYS A 15 15.54 -23.23 20.75
C CYS A 15 14.32 -22.28 20.83
N CYS A 16 13.88 -21.90 22.03
CA CYS A 16 12.81 -20.92 22.20
C CYS A 16 13.16 -19.56 21.58
N ASN A 17 14.40 -19.10 21.76
CA ASN A 17 14.89 -17.88 21.15
C ASN A 17 14.92 -17.97 19.61
N LEU A 18 15.41 -19.07 19.04
CA LEU A 18 15.40 -19.31 17.60
C LEU A 18 13.98 -19.30 17.02
N ILE A 19 13.03 -19.97 17.69
CA ILE A 19 11.62 -20.00 17.29
C ILE A 19 11.03 -18.58 17.27
N ALA A 20 11.30 -17.77 18.31
CA ALA A 20 10.85 -16.38 18.36
C ALA A 20 11.46 -15.53 17.24
N GLU A 21 12.75 -15.73 16.93
CA GLU A 21 13.45 -15.00 15.87
C GLU A 21 12.93 -15.36 14.48
N LEU A 22 12.75 -16.64 14.16
CA LEU A 22 12.18 -17.09 12.89
C LEU A 22 10.77 -16.52 12.69
N LYS A 23 9.98 -16.39 13.76
CA LYS A 23 8.65 -15.77 13.71
C LYS A 23 8.74 -14.28 13.37
N ARG A 24 9.72 -13.56 13.95
CA ARG A 24 9.98 -12.15 13.62
C ARG A 24 10.43 -11.97 12.18
N ASP A 25 11.36 -12.81 11.72
CA ASP A 25 11.87 -12.73 10.35
C ASP A 25 10.79 -13.05 9.32
N LEU A 26 9.91 -14.03 9.62
CA LEU A 26 8.74 -14.30 8.80
C LEU A 26 7.77 -13.12 8.75
N MET A 27 7.56 -12.41 9.87
CA MET A 27 6.75 -11.20 9.90
C MET A 27 7.34 -10.12 8.99
N MET A 28 8.65 -9.90 9.05
CA MET A 28 9.33 -8.92 8.19
C MET A 28 9.30 -9.35 6.71
N MET A 29 9.45 -10.65 6.42
CA MET A 29 9.30 -11.20 5.06
C MET A 29 7.87 -11.01 4.52
N GLN A 30 6.84 -11.20 5.36
CA GLN A 30 5.45 -10.96 5.00
C GLN A 30 5.20 -9.48 4.66
N GLN A 31 5.73 -8.55 5.45
CA GLN A 31 5.63 -7.11 5.16
C GLN A 31 6.35 -6.74 3.86
N ASN A 32 7.42 -7.45 3.50
CA ASN A 32 8.11 -7.34 2.22
C ASN A 32 7.46 -8.16 1.08
N SER A 33 6.17 -8.52 1.23
CA SER A 33 5.38 -9.24 0.22
C SER A 33 5.96 -10.59 -0.20
N TYR A 34 6.76 -11.22 0.68
CA TYR A 34 7.48 -12.46 0.40
C TYR A 34 8.41 -12.41 -0.83
N ARG A 35 8.85 -11.20 -1.23
CA ARG A 35 9.82 -11.00 -2.31
C ARG A 35 11.22 -10.91 -1.73
N THR A 36 12.08 -11.86 -2.06
CA THR A 36 13.47 -11.94 -1.54
C THR A 36 14.27 -10.67 -1.80
N GLU A 37 14.11 -10.05 -2.97
CA GLU A 37 14.80 -8.81 -3.34
C GLU A 37 14.41 -7.62 -2.43
N ARG A 38 13.11 -7.47 -2.14
CA ARG A 38 12.61 -6.42 -1.24
C ARG A 38 13.09 -6.65 0.18
N TYR A 39 13.01 -7.91 0.63
CA TYR A 39 13.49 -8.31 1.94
C TYR A 39 14.99 -8.04 2.09
N MET A 40 15.80 -8.36 1.08
CA MET A 40 17.24 -8.10 1.09
C MET A 40 17.56 -6.61 1.08
N ARG A 41 16.80 -5.80 0.33
CA ARG A 41 16.93 -4.34 0.36
C ARG A 41 16.62 -3.80 1.75
N TRP A 42 15.52 -4.25 2.35
CA TRP A 42 15.14 -3.89 3.72
C TRP A 42 16.22 -4.27 4.73
N LEU A 43 16.80 -5.47 4.65
CA LEU A 43 17.91 -5.87 5.53
C LEU A 43 19.09 -4.90 5.46
N ARG A 44 19.44 -4.44 4.25
CA ARG A 44 20.54 -3.48 4.03
C ARG A 44 20.23 -2.08 4.56
N THR A 45 19.01 -1.61 4.40
CA THR A 45 18.63 -0.22 4.77
C THR A 45 18.19 -0.07 6.22
N SER A 46 17.62 -1.11 6.82
CA SER A 46 17.12 -1.07 8.20
C SER A 46 18.22 -1.19 9.27
N GLY A 47 19.42 -1.64 8.87
CA GLY A 47 20.49 -1.96 9.81
C GLY A 47 20.19 -3.18 10.69
N ASP A 48 19.18 -4.01 10.34
CA ASP A 48 18.78 -5.16 11.17
C ASP A 48 19.92 -6.15 11.36
N THR A 49 20.62 -6.50 10.27
CA THR A 49 21.77 -7.41 10.27
C THR A 49 22.95 -6.88 11.10
N THR A 50 23.03 -5.56 11.26
CA THR A 50 24.07 -4.87 12.03
C THR A 50 23.57 -4.36 13.39
N SER A 51 22.40 -4.81 13.83
CA SER A 51 21.86 -4.41 15.13
C SER A 51 22.74 -4.94 16.26
N VAL A 52 22.82 -4.19 17.37
CA VAL A 52 23.63 -4.56 18.54
C VAL A 52 23.30 -5.98 19.03
N VAL A 53 22.02 -6.34 19.07
CA VAL A 53 21.58 -7.68 19.50
C VAL A 53 22.10 -8.77 18.56
N ARG A 54 22.06 -8.58 17.24
CA ARG A 54 22.61 -9.55 16.29
C ARG A 54 24.13 -9.63 16.34
N LEU A 55 24.83 -8.51 16.49
CA LEU A 55 26.28 -8.49 16.66
C LEU A 55 26.72 -9.23 17.92
N VAL A 56 26.03 -9.00 19.04
CA VAL A 56 26.26 -9.76 20.29
C VAL A 56 25.99 -11.24 20.08
N GLY A 57 24.88 -11.60 19.43
CA GLY A 57 24.57 -13.00 19.10
C GLY A 57 25.67 -13.66 18.25
N MET A 58 26.21 -12.96 17.25
CA MET A 58 27.31 -13.43 16.43
C MET A 58 28.59 -13.63 17.25
N CYS A 59 28.91 -12.71 18.15
CA CYS A 59 30.04 -12.86 19.08
C CYS A 59 29.85 -14.10 19.98
N VAL A 60 28.65 -14.30 20.54
CA VAL A 60 28.32 -15.47 21.36
C VAL A 60 28.49 -16.77 20.56
N PHE A 61 28.01 -16.80 19.31
CA PHE A 61 28.19 -17.94 18.41
C PHE A 61 29.67 -18.22 18.13
N LEU A 62 30.45 -17.19 17.77
CA LEU A 62 31.88 -17.34 17.49
C LEU A 62 32.67 -17.78 18.74
N ILE A 63 32.37 -17.24 19.92
CA ILE A 63 32.98 -17.66 21.19
C ILE A 63 32.67 -19.13 21.46
N ALA A 64 31.44 -19.59 21.19
CA ALA A 64 31.06 -20.98 21.40
C ALA A 64 31.74 -21.95 20.41
N LEU A 65 32.21 -21.45 19.25
CA LEU A 65 33.03 -22.23 18.30
C LEU A 65 34.51 -22.30 18.69
N VAL A 66 35.01 -21.41 19.55
CA VAL A 66 36.42 -21.42 19.96
C VAL A 66 36.67 -22.61 20.88
N VAL A 67 37.51 -23.54 20.40
CA VAL A 67 37.86 -24.84 21.00
C VAL A 67 38.49 -24.76 22.41
N PHE A 68 38.77 -23.55 22.93
CA PHE A 68 39.37 -23.32 24.25
C PHE A 68 38.37 -22.92 25.35
N ALA A 69 37.08 -22.78 25.04
CA ALA A 69 36.06 -22.51 26.06
C ALA A 69 35.62 -23.81 26.73
N ASP A 70 35.67 -23.90 28.06
CA ASP A 70 34.95 -24.93 28.80
C ASP A 70 33.47 -24.87 28.36
N PRO A 71 32.89 -25.98 27.85
CA PRO A 71 31.52 -26.01 27.35
C PRO A 71 30.50 -25.44 28.34
N ARG A 72 30.77 -25.50 29.64
CA ARG A 72 29.89 -24.94 30.68
C ARG A 72 29.79 -23.42 30.60
N TRP A 73 30.90 -22.73 30.37
CA TRP A 73 30.90 -21.27 30.22
C TRP A 73 30.21 -20.84 28.94
N ALA A 74 30.50 -21.52 27.82
CA ALA A 74 29.84 -21.26 26.55
C ALA A 74 28.32 -21.48 26.63
N MET A 75 27.86 -22.55 27.30
CA MET A 75 26.44 -22.81 27.56
C MET A 75 25.80 -21.71 28.42
N GLY A 76 26.49 -21.24 29.45
CA GLY A 76 26.02 -20.13 30.29
C GLY A 76 25.84 -18.82 29.51
N ILE A 77 26.82 -18.47 28.67
CA ILE A 77 26.76 -17.27 27.83
C ILE A 77 25.63 -17.38 26.80
N MET A 78 25.49 -18.53 26.13
CA MET A 78 24.39 -18.78 25.19
C MET A 78 23.02 -18.66 25.87
N ALA A 79 22.84 -19.22 27.07
CA ALA A 79 21.59 -19.10 27.82
C ALA A 79 21.28 -17.65 28.23
N ALA A 80 22.27 -16.90 28.72
CA ALA A 80 22.10 -15.51 29.10
C ALA A 80 21.68 -14.64 27.90
N PHE A 81 22.38 -14.81 26.77
CA PHE A 81 22.05 -14.12 25.53
C PHE A 81 20.65 -14.52 25.01
N ALA A 82 20.39 -15.83 24.88
CA ALA A 82 19.14 -16.33 24.33
C ALA A 82 17.94 -15.94 25.18
N GLY A 83 18.06 -15.97 26.51
CA GLY A 83 17.03 -15.49 27.43
C GLY A 83 16.73 -14.00 27.27
N GLY A 84 17.76 -13.15 27.26
CA GLY A 84 17.60 -11.70 27.07
C GLY A 84 17.01 -11.35 25.70
N SER A 85 17.52 -11.97 24.63
CA SER A 85 16.99 -11.83 23.27
C SER A 85 15.53 -12.26 23.20
N PHE A 86 15.18 -13.43 23.76
CA PHE A 86 13.82 -13.93 23.76
C PHE A 86 12.85 -12.97 24.44
N ILE A 87 13.19 -12.44 25.62
CA ILE A 87 12.37 -11.45 26.33
C ILE A 87 12.19 -10.18 25.49
N SER A 88 13.25 -9.69 24.83
CA SER A 88 13.17 -8.53 23.94
C SER A 88 12.23 -8.77 22.76
N LEU A 89 12.31 -9.96 22.15
CA LEU A 89 11.48 -10.33 20.99
C LEU A 89 9.99 -10.41 21.32
N ILE A 90 9.63 -10.99 22.47
CA ILE A 90 8.22 -11.17 22.87
C ILE A 90 7.60 -9.89 23.44
N SER A 91 8.40 -9.00 24.02
CA SER A 91 7.93 -7.75 24.62
C SER A 91 7.73 -6.63 23.60
N LYS A 92 8.39 -6.71 22.44
CA LYS A 92 8.33 -5.68 21.40
C LYS A 92 6.97 -5.68 20.70
N LYS A 93 6.29 -4.53 20.75
CA LYS A 93 5.04 -4.29 20.00
C LYS A 93 5.37 -3.76 18.61
N TYR A 94 4.81 -4.41 17.59
CA TYR A 94 4.94 -4.02 16.18
C TYR A 94 3.61 -3.43 15.70
N LYS A 95 3.60 -2.35 14.89
CA LYS A 95 2.31 -1.80 14.40
C LYS A 95 1.59 -2.78 13.46
N LYS A 96 2.34 -3.57 12.68
CA LYS A 96 1.80 -4.61 11.79
C LYS A 96 2.26 -6.01 12.25
N PRO A 97 1.48 -6.71 13.09
CA PRO A 97 1.85 -8.05 13.58
C PRO A 97 1.76 -9.11 12.47
N LEU A 98 2.43 -10.24 12.67
CA LEU A 98 2.36 -11.39 11.76
C LEU A 98 0.93 -11.92 11.66
N VAL A 99 0.42 -12.03 10.44
CA VAL A 99 -0.84 -12.69 10.14
C VAL A 99 -0.57 -14.13 9.68
N TRP A 100 -1.13 -15.11 10.38
CA TRP A 100 -0.94 -16.54 10.10
C TRP A 100 -1.78 -17.04 8.91
N THR A 101 -1.37 -16.65 7.71
CA THR A 101 -1.95 -17.17 6.46
C THR A 101 -1.48 -18.61 6.19
N PRO A 102 -2.17 -19.38 5.32
CA PRO A 102 -1.70 -20.70 4.90
C PRO A 102 -0.27 -20.68 4.34
N ARG A 103 0.09 -19.64 3.58
CA ARG A 103 1.46 -19.43 3.08
C ARG A 103 2.45 -19.19 4.21
N ALA A 104 2.12 -18.32 5.17
CA ALA A 104 2.98 -18.08 6.33
C ALA A 104 3.21 -19.36 7.16
N LYS A 105 2.16 -20.16 7.38
CA LYS A 105 2.26 -21.46 8.07
C LYS A 105 3.20 -22.43 7.33
N ARG A 106 3.10 -22.52 6.00
CA ARG A 106 4.00 -23.37 5.19
C ARG A 106 5.45 -22.90 5.28
N ILE A 107 5.72 -21.60 5.11
CA ILE A 107 7.08 -21.04 5.20
C ILE A 107 7.67 -21.32 6.58
N TYR A 108 6.90 -21.09 7.65
CA TYR A 108 7.33 -21.34 9.02
C TYR A 108 7.60 -22.83 9.30
N ALA A 109 6.76 -23.71 8.77
CA ALA A 109 6.97 -25.15 8.89
C ALA A 109 8.25 -25.59 8.17
N VAL A 110 8.49 -25.10 6.95
CA VAL A 110 9.73 -25.41 6.22
C VAL A 110 10.95 -24.83 6.93
N SER A 111 10.90 -23.60 7.45
CA SER A 111 12.02 -23.04 8.23
C SER A 111 12.31 -23.83 9.51
N ALA A 112 11.27 -24.33 10.18
CA ALA A 112 11.44 -25.21 11.34
C ALA A 112 12.09 -26.54 10.93
N VAL A 113 11.65 -27.17 9.84
CA VAL A 113 12.25 -28.41 9.32
C VAL A 113 13.71 -28.19 8.93
N LEU A 114 14.04 -27.12 8.21
CA LEU A 114 15.43 -26.77 7.87
C LEU A 114 16.29 -26.60 9.13
N SER A 115 15.74 -25.95 10.16
CA SER A 115 16.44 -25.76 11.43
C SER A 115 16.70 -27.09 12.15
N VAL A 116 15.69 -27.98 12.19
CA VAL A 116 15.85 -29.33 12.75
C VAL A 116 16.89 -30.13 11.96
N VAL A 117 16.87 -30.08 10.63
CA VAL A 117 17.87 -30.77 9.79
C VAL A 117 19.28 -30.29 10.10
N VAL A 118 19.51 -28.99 10.22
CA VAL A 118 20.84 -28.44 10.56
C VAL A 118 21.28 -28.87 11.96
N VAL A 119 20.39 -28.82 12.95
CA VAL A 119 20.70 -29.29 14.32
C VAL A 119 20.99 -30.80 14.31
N SER A 120 20.18 -31.61 13.64
CA SER A 120 20.40 -33.05 13.53
C SER A 120 21.70 -33.39 12.81
N LEU A 121 22.05 -32.67 11.74
CA LEU A 121 23.32 -32.85 11.03
C LEU A 121 24.52 -32.47 11.89
N SER A 122 24.39 -31.45 12.73
CA SER A 122 25.46 -31.05 13.66
C SER A 122 25.79 -32.15 14.68
N LEU A 123 24.82 -33.01 15.04
CA LEU A 123 25.05 -34.10 15.99
C LEU A 123 26.05 -35.15 15.48
N PHE A 124 26.27 -35.27 14.17
CA PHE A 124 27.31 -36.14 13.62
C PHE A 124 28.73 -35.64 13.90
N MET A 125 28.88 -34.36 14.26
CA MET A 125 30.16 -33.76 14.64
C MET A 125 30.43 -33.86 16.14
N ALA A 126 29.46 -34.33 16.93
CA ALA A 126 29.59 -34.43 18.38
C ALA A 126 30.29 -35.73 18.80
N GLU A 127 31.02 -35.67 19.91
CA GLU A 127 31.56 -36.85 20.57
C GLU A 127 30.43 -37.71 21.18
N ASP A 128 30.74 -38.96 21.56
CA ASP A 128 29.74 -39.91 22.05
C ASP A 128 29.08 -39.57 23.39
N SER A 129 29.48 -38.47 24.04
CA SER A 129 28.85 -38.02 25.28
C SER A 129 27.56 -37.23 25.04
N ALA A 130 26.56 -37.44 25.89
CA ALA A 130 25.29 -36.71 25.82
C ALA A 130 25.48 -35.18 26.00
N GLU A 131 26.44 -34.77 26.84
CA GLU A 131 26.76 -33.35 27.06
C GLU A 131 27.37 -32.71 25.79
N SER A 132 28.26 -33.43 25.08
CA SER A 132 28.82 -32.95 23.80
C SER A 132 27.74 -32.79 22.73
N ARG A 133 26.82 -33.76 22.61
CA ARG A 133 25.68 -33.67 21.68
C ARG A 133 24.76 -32.48 21.98
N LEU A 134 24.43 -32.23 23.26
CA LEU A 134 23.63 -31.08 23.67
C LEU A 134 24.35 -29.75 23.45
N PHE A 135 25.66 -29.71 23.65
CA PHE A 135 26.50 -28.56 23.38
C PHE A 135 26.48 -28.20 21.90
N VAL A 136 26.83 -29.16 21.03
CA VAL A 136 26.86 -28.95 19.57
C VAL A 136 25.48 -28.56 19.03
N ALA A 137 24.40 -29.17 19.54
CA ALA A 137 23.03 -28.77 19.18
C ALA A 137 22.73 -27.32 19.59
N SER A 138 23.16 -26.88 20.77
CA SER A 138 22.97 -25.50 21.24
C SER A 138 23.78 -24.49 20.41
N VAL A 139 25.01 -24.85 20.03
CA VAL A 139 25.84 -24.05 19.12
C VAL A 139 25.18 -23.93 17.75
N ALA A 140 24.69 -25.04 17.18
CA ALA A 140 24.00 -25.05 15.89
C ALA A 140 22.72 -24.20 15.93
N ALA A 141 21.91 -24.31 16.99
CA ALA A 141 20.71 -23.50 17.17
C ALA A 141 21.03 -22.00 17.32
N THR A 142 22.14 -21.65 17.97
CA THR A 142 22.62 -20.26 18.09
C THR A 142 23.13 -19.74 16.74
N GLY A 143 23.81 -20.57 15.95
CA GLY A 143 24.22 -20.24 14.59
C GLY A 143 23.01 -20.01 13.67
N LEU A 144 21.98 -20.86 13.77
CA LEU A 144 20.71 -20.68 13.06
C LEU A 144 19.98 -19.40 13.47
N TYR A 145 20.07 -18.97 14.73
CA TYR A 145 19.54 -17.68 15.17
C TYR A 145 20.28 -16.53 14.47
N CYS A 146 21.62 -16.60 14.39
CA CYS A 146 22.41 -15.58 13.70
C CYS A 146 22.10 -15.54 12.19
N ALA A 147 21.87 -16.70 11.58
CA ALA A 147 21.55 -16.87 10.16
C ALA A 147 20.04 -16.95 9.86
N SER A 148 19.18 -16.55 10.79
CA SER A 148 17.72 -16.77 10.73
C SER A 148 17.07 -16.21 9.46
N HIS A 149 17.55 -15.05 8.99
CA HIS A 149 17.14 -14.45 7.72
C HIS A 149 17.38 -15.37 6.53
N MET A 150 18.52 -16.06 6.50
CA MET A 150 18.87 -17.00 5.42
C MET A 150 17.98 -18.23 5.46
N VAL A 151 17.61 -18.70 6.66
CA VAL A 151 16.67 -19.82 6.82
C VAL A 151 15.30 -19.47 6.24
N ILE A 152 14.78 -18.27 6.51
CA ILE A 152 13.51 -17.80 5.94
C ILE A 152 13.60 -17.62 4.42
N ILE A 153 14.69 -17.06 3.90
CA ILE A 153 14.91 -16.92 2.46
C ILE A 153 14.96 -18.30 1.77
N ALA A 154 15.68 -19.25 2.35
CA ALA A 154 15.77 -20.62 1.84
C ALA A 154 14.39 -21.31 1.85
N ALA A 155 13.62 -21.15 2.93
CA ALA A 155 12.26 -21.70 3.02
C ALA A 155 11.33 -21.14 1.93
N VAL A 156 11.40 -19.82 1.65
CA VAL A 156 10.65 -19.19 0.56
C VAL A 156 11.07 -19.74 -0.80
N TRP A 157 12.37 -19.91 -1.03
CA TRP A 157 12.90 -20.44 -2.29
C TRP A 157 12.46 -21.89 -2.54
N ILE A 158 12.60 -22.75 -1.53
CA ILE A 158 12.18 -24.17 -1.59
C ILE A 158 10.67 -24.29 -1.86
N LEU A 159 9.85 -23.43 -1.24
CA LEU A 159 8.39 -23.42 -1.45
C LEU A 159 7.96 -22.79 -2.78
N GLY A 160 8.87 -22.14 -3.51
CA GLY A 160 8.56 -21.43 -4.75
C GLY A 160 7.74 -22.23 -5.77
N PRO A 161 8.07 -23.52 -6.07
CA PRO A 161 7.26 -24.35 -6.98
C PRO A 161 5.86 -24.67 -6.43
N VAL A 162 5.74 -24.92 -5.12
CA VAL A 162 4.46 -25.24 -4.46
C VAL A 162 3.54 -24.02 -4.47
N GLU A 163 4.05 -22.85 -4.11
CA GLU A 163 3.28 -21.60 -4.15
C GLU A 163 2.83 -21.26 -5.57
N ARG A 164 3.70 -21.44 -6.58
CA ARG A 164 3.32 -21.24 -7.99
C ARG A 164 2.19 -22.17 -8.42
N ARG A 165 2.25 -23.45 -8.05
CA ARG A 165 1.19 -24.42 -8.36
C ARG A 165 -0.13 -24.06 -7.68
N ILE A 166 -0.09 -23.65 -6.41
CA ILE A 166 -1.29 -23.21 -5.67
C ILE A 166 -1.90 -21.97 -6.33
N ASN A 167 -1.08 -20.96 -6.64
CA ASN A 167 -1.54 -19.73 -7.29
C ASN A 167 -2.13 -20.01 -8.68
N HIS A 168 -1.51 -20.90 -9.45
CA HIS A 168 -2.04 -21.32 -10.74
C HIS A 168 -3.39 -22.03 -10.61
N GLY A 169 -3.59 -22.84 -9.56
CA GLY A 169 -4.89 -23.44 -9.27
C GLY A 169 -5.98 -22.38 -9.00
N TYR A 170 -5.65 -21.32 -8.25
CA TYR A 170 -6.58 -20.21 -8.05
C TYR A 170 -6.85 -19.41 -9.32
N TYR A 171 -5.82 -19.20 -10.15
CA TYR A 171 -5.96 -18.56 -11.45
C TYR A 171 -6.92 -19.34 -12.35
N ALA A 172 -6.67 -20.63 -12.54
CA ALA A 172 -7.50 -21.50 -13.39
C ALA A 172 -8.95 -21.58 -12.90
N ASP A 173 -9.17 -21.57 -11.58
CA ASP A 173 -10.52 -21.55 -11.01
C ASP A 173 -11.24 -20.22 -11.26
N ALA A 174 -10.55 -19.08 -11.14
CA ALA A 174 -11.11 -17.76 -11.48
C ALA A 174 -11.42 -17.66 -12.98
N GLU A 175 -10.51 -18.13 -13.83
CA GLU A 175 -10.73 -18.18 -15.28
C GLU A 175 -11.95 -19.03 -15.65
N ARG A 176 -12.11 -20.19 -14.99
CA ARG A 176 -13.29 -21.06 -15.17
C ARG A 176 -14.59 -20.35 -14.77
N ILE A 177 -14.60 -19.60 -13.68
CA ILE A 177 -15.77 -18.81 -13.24
C ILE A 177 -16.11 -17.74 -14.28
N LEU A 178 -15.13 -16.94 -14.72
CA LEU A 178 -15.34 -15.90 -15.72
C LEU A 178 -15.87 -16.46 -17.05
N ARG A 179 -15.28 -17.57 -17.53
CA ARG A 179 -15.76 -18.26 -18.74
C ARG A 179 -17.18 -18.80 -18.62
N SER A 180 -17.68 -19.05 -17.40
CA SER A 180 -19.06 -19.49 -17.17
C SER A 180 -20.09 -18.36 -17.25
N MET A 181 -19.65 -17.11 -17.38
CA MET A 181 -20.49 -15.90 -17.40
C MET A 181 -20.29 -15.09 -18.69
N PRO A 182 -20.64 -15.62 -19.88
CA PRO A 182 -20.30 -15.00 -21.17
C PRO A 182 -20.97 -13.63 -21.41
N SER A 183 -22.07 -13.32 -20.72
CA SER A 183 -22.77 -12.03 -20.82
C SER A 183 -22.25 -10.97 -19.83
N LEU A 184 -21.30 -11.33 -18.96
CA LEU A 184 -20.76 -10.42 -17.95
C LEU A 184 -19.97 -9.30 -18.63
N LYS A 185 -20.37 -8.05 -18.38
CA LYS A 185 -19.63 -6.87 -18.83
C LYS A 185 -18.56 -6.52 -17.80
N ILE A 186 -17.33 -6.35 -18.24
CA ILE A 186 -16.17 -6.13 -17.38
C ILE A 186 -15.56 -4.77 -17.70
N ILE A 187 -15.48 -3.93 -16.67
CA ILE A 187 -14.95 -2.57 -16.74
C ILE A 187 -13.64 -2.51 -15.94
N GLY A 188 -12.52 -2.33 -16.62
CA GLY A 188 -11.24 -2.07 -15.99
C GLY A 188 -11.09 -0.60 -15.60
N ILE A 189 -10.55 -0.33 -14.43
CA ILE A 189 -10.23 1.03 -13.97
C ILE A 189 -8.77 1.08 -13.55
N THR A 190 -7.98 1.93 -14.18
CA THR A 190 -6.60 2.18 -13.78
C THR A 190 -6.24 3.66 -13.80
N GLY A 191 -5.04 3.95 -13.31
CA GLY A 191 -4.49 5.29 -13.21
C GLY A 191 -3.50 5.40 -12.06
N SER A 192 -2.84 6.54 -11.95
CA SER A 192 -1.91 6.83 -10.85
C SER A 192 -2.69 7.13 -9.57
N TYR A 193 -3.75 7.92 -9.67
CA TYR A 193 -4.67 8.27 -8.57
C TYR A 193 -6.12 8.25 -9.06
N GLY A 194 -7.10 8.40 -8.16
CA GLY A 194 -8.53 8.40 -8.52
C GLY A 194 -9.19 7.03 -8.74
N LYS A 195 -8.40 5.95 -8.90
CA LYS A 195 -8.90 4.58 -9.14
C LYS A 195 -9.99 4.12 -8.17
N THR A 196 -9.71 4.17 -6.87
CA THR A 196 -10.63 3.67 -5.83
C THR A 196 -11.91 4.50 -5.80
N SER A 197 -11.82 5.83 -5.83
CA SER A 197 -12.99 6.72 -5.88
C SER A 197 -13.84 6.44 -7.12
N THR A 198 -13.22 6.39 -8.30
CA THR A 198 -13.90 6.08 -9.57
C THR A 198 -14.61 4.72 -9.52
N LYS A 199 -13.97 3.68 -8.99
CA LYS A 199 -14.61 2.37 -8.78
C LYS A 199 -15.88 2.48 -7.92
N HIS A 200 -15.81 3.18 -6.80
CA HIS A 200 -16.96 3.31 -5.89
C HIS A 200 -18.09 4.17 -6.50
N TYR A 201 -17.74 5.24 -7.20
CA TYR A 201 -18.72 6.12 -7.87
C TYR A 201 -19.41 5.39 -9.02
N LEU A 202 -18.64 4.68 -9.84
CA LEU A 202 -19.18 3.87 -10.93
C LEU A 202 -20.05 2.74 -10.39
N HIS A 203 -19.62 2.04 -9.33
CA HIS A 203 -20.43 1.01 -8.69
C HIS A 203 -21.78 1.57 -8.22
N ARG A 204 -21.78 2.72 -7.54
CA ARG A 204 -23.02 3.37 -7.07
C ARG A 204 -23.96 3.73 -8.21
N ILE A 205 -23.44 4.28 -9.32
CA ILE A 205 -24.24 4.69 -10.48
C ILE A 205 -24.79 3.46 -11.21
N LEU A 206 -23.95 2.48 -11.53
CA LEU A 206 -24.36 1.31 -12.30
C LEU A 206 -25.32 0.41 -11.50
N SER A 207 -25.24 0.41 -10.16
CA SER A 207 -26.15 -0.36 -9.29
C SER A 207 -27.60 0.15 -9.31
N GLU A 208 -27.89 1.31 -9.91
CA GLU A 208 -29.29 1.76 -10.13
C GLU A 208 -29.99 0.99 -11.26
N GLU A 209 -29.23 0.36 -12.15
CA GLU A 209 -29.75 -0.34 -13.34
C GLU A 209 -29.37 -1.82 -13.36
N TYR A 210 -28.17 -2.17 -12.90
CA TYR A 210 -27.59 -3.51 -13.08
C TYR A 210 -27.23 -4.18 -11.74
N SER A 211 -27.11 -5.50 -11.74
CA SER A 211 -26.38 -6.22 -10.68
C SER A 211 -24.87 -6.05 -10.88
N VAL A 212 -24.22 -5.35 -9.96
CA VAL A 212 -22.81 -4.96 -10.09
C VAL A 212 -21.96 -5.47 -8.93
N THR A 213 -20.90 -6.20 -9.26
CA THR A 213 -19.81 -6.53 -8.35
C THR A 213 -18.58 -5.66 -8.66
N MET A 214 -17.85 -5.24 -7.63
CA MET A 214 -16.58 -4.54 -7.78
C MET A 214 -15.49 -5.16 -6.90
N THR A 215 -14.22 -4.98 -7.25
CA THR A 215 -13.09 -5.37 -6.40
C THR A 215 -13.16 -4.70 -5.02
N PRO A 216 -13.24 -5.45 -3.90
CA PRO A 216 -13.39 -4.87 -2.57
C PRO A 216 -12.08 -4.26 -2.08
N GLY A 217 -12.17 -3.16 -1.32
CA GLY A 217 -11.00 -2.48 -0.75
C GLY A 217 -9.96 -2.15 -1.83
N SER A 218 -8.71 -2.57 -1.61
CA SER A 218 -7.58 -2.39 -2.52
C SER A 218 -7.17 -3.70 -3.24
N TYR A 219 -8.14 -4.57 -3.57
CA TYR A 219 -7.87 -5.84 -4.27
C TYR A 219 -7.61 -5.60 -5.76
N ASN A 220 -6.49 -4.92 -6.03
CA ASN A 220 -6.14 -4.38 -7.34
C ASN A 220 -4.88 -5.00 -7.96
N THR A 221 -4.41 -6.11 -7.38
CA THR A 221 -3.36 -6.96 -7.97
C THR A 221 -4.01 -8.20 -8.58
N THR A 222 -3.31 -8.92 -9.47
CA THR A 222 -3.79 -10.16 -10.09
C THR A 222 -4.38 -11.13 -9.07
N MET A 223 -3.69 -11.38 -7.95
CA MET A 223 -4.23 -12.25 -6.90
C MET A 223 -5.43 -11.65 -6.15
N GLY A 224 -5.50 -10.33 -5.98
CA GLY A 224 -6.67 -9.66 -5.42
C GLY A 224 -7.90 -9.80 -6.32
N VAL A 225 -7.71 -9.68 -7.64
CA VAL A 225 -8.76 -9.85 -8.63
C VAL A 225 -9.23 -11.31 -8.70
N ILE A 226 -8.30 -12.28 -8.72
CA ILE A 226 -8.62 -13.72 -8.63
C ILE A 226 -9.47 -14.00 -7.39
N ARG A 227 -9.11 -13.41 -6.24
CA ARG A 227 -9.87 -13.56 -5.01
C ARG A 227 -11.28 -12.96 -5.13
N THR A 228 -11.40 -11.80 -5.76
CA THR A 228 -12.69 -11.15 -6.03
C THR A 228 -13.60 -12.06 -6.85
N VAL A 229 -13.09 -12.60 -7.96
CA VAL A 229 -13.83 -13.51 -8.84
C VAL A 229 -14.31 -14.75 -8.08
N ARG A 230 -13.45 -15.32 -7.23
CA ARG A 230 -13.75 -16.60 -6.54
C ARG A 230 -14.67 -16.44 -5.32
N GLU A 231 -14.58 -15.31 -4.61
CA GLU A 231 -15.26 -15.13 -3.32
C GLU A 231 -16.48 -14.20 -3.39
N TYR A 232 -16.55 -13.30 -4.37
CA TYR A 232 -17.54 -12.21 -4.39
C TYR A 232 -18.41 -12.19 -5.65
N LEU A 233 -17.88 -12.58 -6.80
CA LEU A 233 -18.63 -12.59 -8.06
C LEU A 233 -19.73 -13.65 -8.02
N LYS A 234 -20.95 -13.26 -8.41
CA LYS A 234 -22.13 -14.12 -8.36
C LYS A 234 -22.65 -14.41 -9.77
N PRO A 235 -23.32 -15.55 -9.99
CA PRO A 235 -23.79 -15.93 -11.33
C PRO A 235 -24.78 -14.95 -11.98
N TYR A 236 -25.44 -14.12 -11.18
CA TYR A 236 -26.41 -13.11 -11.65
C TYR A 236 -25.81 -11.71 -11.78
N ASP A 237 -24.50 -11.53 -11.54
CA ASP A 237 -23.86 -10.25 -11.79
C ASP A 237 -23.80 -9.97 -13.28
N GLU A 238 -24.21 -8.77 -13.66
CA GLU A 238 -24.24 -8.29 -15.04
C GLU A 238 -23.00 -7.45 -15.37
N ILE A 239 -22.45 -6.77 -14.35
CA ILE A 239 -21.26 -5.94 -14.49
C ILE A 239 -20.24 -6.29 -13.41
N PHE A 240 -18.98 -6.43 -13.81
CA PHE A 240 -17.84 -6.56 -12.91
C PHE A 240 -16.86 -5.40 -13.09
N ILE A 241 -16.70 -4.58 -12.05
CA ILE A 241 -15.76 -3.46 -12.03
C ILE A 241 -14.44 -3.89 -11.39
N VAL A 242 -13.35 -3.78 -12.15
CA VAL A 242 -12.03 -4.24 -11.76
C VAL A 242 -11.08 -3.05 -11.58
N GLU A 243 -10.74 -2.74 -10.33
CA GLU A 243 -9.65 -1.79 -10.05
C GLU A 243 -8.30 -2.47 -10.34
N MET A 244 -7.47 -1.85 -11.18
CA MET A 244 -6.18 -2.40 -11.61
C MET A 244 -5.03 -1.50 -11.14
N GLY A 245 -4.26 -2.01 -10.18
CA GLY A 245 -3.05 -1.42 -9.64
C GLY A 245 -1.82 -1.96 -10.35
N ALA A 246 -0.75 -1.16 -10.38
CA ALA A 246 0.53 -1.57 -10.96
C ALA A 246 1.68 -0.92 -10.22
N LYS A 247 2.77 -1.66 -10.04
CA LYS A 247 4.06 -1.17 -9.57
C LYS A 247 5.18 -1.39 -10.59
N GLN A 248 4.97 -2.23 -11.59
CA GLN A 248 5.94 -2.55 -12.63
C GLN A 248 5.22 -2.80 -13.97
N PRO A 249 5.91 -2.64 -15.11
CA PRO A 249 5.36 -2.99 -16.42
C PRO A 249 4.88 -4.44 -16.47
N GLY A 250 3.74 -4.68 -17.13
CA GLY A 250 3.09 -5.98 -17.26
C GLY A 250 2.08 -6.32 -16.15
N ASP A 251 2.05 -5.58 -15.03
CA ASP A 251 1.11 -5.86 -13.94
C ASP A 251 -0.36 -5.68 -14.38
N ILE A 252 -0.68 -4.67 -15.21
CA ILE A 252 -2.06 -4.44 -15.68
C ILE A 252 -2.41 -5.43 -16.78
N ARG A 253 -1.48 -5.70 -17.68
CA ARG A 253 -1.65 -6.74 -18.71
C ARG A 253 -1.97 -8.10 -18.09
N GLU A 254 -1.28 -8.51 -17.03
CA GLU A 254 -1.55 -9.80 -16.35
C GLU A 254 -3.00 -9.89 -15.83
N ILE A 255 -3.56 -8.78 -15.33
CA ILE A 255 -4.96 -8.71 -14.91
C ILE A 255 -5.88 -8.78 -16.14
N CYS A 256 -5.55 -8.05 -17.21
CA CYS A 256 -6.34 -8.05 -18.45
C CYS A 256 -6.38 -9.43 -19.11
N ASP A 257 -5.25 -10.15 -19.13
CA ASP A 257 -5.15 -11.52 -19.65
C ASP A 257 -6.03 -12.51 -18.87
N LEU A 258 -6.37 -12.20 -17.61
CA LEU A 258 -7.33 -13.00 -16.82
C LEU A 258 -8.78 -12.58 -17.09
N VAL A 259 -9.08 -11.28 -16.93
CA VAL A 259 -10.48 -10.80 -16.88
C VAL A 259 -11.06 -10.42 -18.22
N HIS A 260 -10.24 -10.18 -19.25
CA HIS A 260 -10.67 -9.82 -20.60
C HIS A 260 -11.69 -8.64 -20.61
N PRO A 261 -11.29 -7.44 -20.12
CA PRO A 261 -12.20 -6.30 -20.03
C PRO A 261 -12.69 -5.85 -21.41
N GLN A 262 -13.95 -5.41 -21.51
CA GLN A 262 -14.49 -4.80 -22.74
C GLN A 262 -14.50 -3.27 -22.66
N MET A 263 -14.40 -2.73 -21.44
CA MET A 263 -14.43 -1.29 -21.20
C MET A 263 -13.31 -0.87 -20.26
N ALA A 264 -12.78 0.33 -20.46
CA ALA A 264 -11.69 0.88 -19.66
C ALA A 264 -11.97 2.32 -19.20
N ILE A 265 -11.52 2.63 -17.99
CA ILE A 265 -11.36 4.00 -17.51
C ILE A 265 -9.89 4.21 -17.11
N ILE A 266 -9.22 5.21 -17.71
CA ILE A 266 -7.91 5.67 -17.24
C ILE A 266 -8.08 7.04 -16.59
N THR A 267 -7.92 7.08 -15.27
CA THR A 267 -8.20 8.28 -14.45
C THR A 267 -7.06 9.31 -14.47
N ALA A 268 -5.80 8.87 -14.53
CA ALA A 268 -4.62 9.74 -14.56
C ALA A 268 -3.31 9.01 -14.85
N VAL A 269 -2.34 9.72 -15.43
CA VAL A 269 -0.93 9.32 -15.49
C VAL A 269 -0.07 10.42 -14.83
N GLY A 270 0.56 10.09 -13.70
CA GLY A 270 1.35 11.02 -12.92
C GLY A 270 2.48 10.33 -12.17
N GLU A 271 3.23 11.11 -11.40
CA GLU A 271 4.44 10.66 -10.69
C GLU A 271 4.07 9.79 -9.48
N GLN A 272 4.09 8.47 -9.67
CA GLN A 272 3.80 7.49 -8.63
C GLN A 272 4.66 6.24 -8.82
N HIS A 273 5.14 5.66 -7.72
CA HIS A 273 5.95 4.43 -7.72
C HIS A 273 7.20 4.54 -8.63
N LEU A 274 7.79 5.74 -8.75
CA LEU A 274 8.93 6.00 -9.62
C LEU A 274 10.17 5.18 -9.23
N GLU A 275 10.30 4.78 -7.96
CA GLU A 275 11.35 3.84 -7.55
C GLU A 275 11.28 2.51 -8.33
N SER A 276 10.06 2.04 -8.60
CA SER A 276 9.81 0.78 -9.32
C SER A 276 9.69 0.99 -10.83
N PHE A 277 8.94 1.99 -11.28
CA PHE A 277 8.74 2.28 -12.71
C PHE A 277 9.93 2.95 -13.39
N LYS A 278 10.84 3.57 -12.62
CA LYS A 278 11.98 4.38 -13.08
C LYS A 278 11.60 5.70 -13.75
N THR A 279 10.65 5.69 -14.69
CA THR A 279 10.25 6.87 -15.44
C THR A 279 8.72 6.99 -15.55
N ILE A 280 8.22 8.20 -15.82
CA ILE A 280 6.80 8.47 -15.99
C ILE A 280 6.26 7.90 -17.31
N GLU A 281 7.09 7.75 -18.33
CA GLU A 281 6.74 7.08 -19.59
C GLU A 281 6.45 5.59 -19.35
N ASN A 282 7.21 4.95 -18.46
CA ASN A 282 6.91 3.58 -18.04
C ASN A 282 5.59 3.51 -17.28
N VAL A 283 5.25 4.53 -16.46
CA VAL A 283 3.93 4.63 -15.83
C VAL A 283 2.85 4.74 -16.90
N GLN A 284 2.99 5.67 -17.87
CA GLN A 284 2.07 5.85 -18.99
C GLN A 284 1.84 4.53 -19.74
N ARG A 285 2.91 3.91 -20.24
CA ARG A 285 2.84 2.63 -20.98
C ARG A 285 2.11 1.57 -20.17
N THR A 286 2.44 1.44 -18.88
CA THR A 286 1.83 0.43 -18.02
C THR A 286 0.34 0.70 -17.80
N LYS A 287 -0.09 1.97 -17.59
CA LYS A 287 -1.51 2.29 -17.43
C LYS A 287 -2.31 2.03 -18.71
N PHE A 288 -1.70 2.27 -19.87
CA PHE A 288 -2.34 2.02 -21.16
C PHE A 288 -2.39 0.56 -21.56
N GLU A 289 -1.68 -0.35 -20.87
CA GLU A 289 -1.86 -1.80 -21.05
C GLU A 289 -3.34 -2.22 -20.96
N LEU A 290 -4.14 -1.53 -20.14
CA LEU A 290 -5.58 -1.78 -20.05
C LEU A 290 -6.29 -1.47 -21.38
N VAL A 291 -6.08 -0.29 -21.95
CA VAL A 291 -6.72 0.13 -23.21
C VAL A 291 -6.17 -0.67 -24.38
N ASP A 292 -4.87 -0.96 -24.37
CA ASP A 292 -4.20 -1.77 -25.39
C ASP A 292 -4.70 -3.23 -25.39
N SER A 293 -5.25 -3.73 -24.26
CA SER A 293 -5.79 -5.09 -24.11
C SER A 293 -7.29 -5.20 -24.43
N LEU A 294 -7.98 -4.10 -24.70
CA LEU A 294 -9.40 -4.13 -25.04
C LEU A 294 -9.63 -4.80 -26.42
N PRO A 295 -10.76 -5.51 -26.61
CA PRO A 295 -11.14 -6.01 -27.93
C PRO A 295 -11.45 -4.85 -28.88
N SER A 296 -11.46 -5.08 -30.20
CA SER A 296 -11.64 -4.01 -31.20
C SER A 296 -12.98 -3.25 -31.11
N ASP A 297 -14.01 -3.90 -30.57
CA ASP A 297 -15.32 -3.33 -30.27
C ASP A 297 -15.43 -2.78 -28.84
N GLY A 298 -14.32 -2.74 -28.10
CA GLY A 298 -14.25 -2.19 -26.76
C GLY A 298 -14.34 -0.67 -26.71
N PHE A 299 -14.44 -0.13 -25.50
CA PHE A 299 -14.63 1.30 -25.27
C PHE A 299 -13.76 1.84 -24.13
N ALA A 300 -13.12 3.00 -24.35
CA ALA A 300 -12.26 3.65 -23.36
C ALA A 300 -12.73 5.07 -23.00
N VAL A 301 -12.69 5.38 -21.70
CA VAL A 301 -12.91 6.73 -21.15
C VAL A 301 -11.60 7.22 -20.54
N ILE A 302 -11.04 8.30 -21.06
CA ILE A 302 -9.66 8.71 -20.79
C ILE A 302 -9.64 10.15 -20.29
N ASN A 303 -8.97 10.39 -19.16
CA ASN A 303 -8.81 11.74 -18.63
C ASN A 303 -7.81 12.56 -19.46
N ASN A 304 -8.12 13.81 -19.77
CA ASN A 304 -7.25 14.77 -20.43
C ASN A 304 -6.63 15.81 -19.49
N ASP A 305 -6.98 15.81 -18.20
CA ASP A 305 -6.48 16.80 -17.23
C ASP A 305 -4.96 16.71 -16.97
N PHE A 306 -4.29 15.63 -17.40
CA PHE A 306 -2.84 15.46 -17.20
C PHE A 306 -2.08 15.28 -18.53
N PRO A 307 -0.91 15.94 -18.73
CA PRO A 307 -0.20 15.93 -20.01
C PRO A 307 0.17 14.53 -20.52
N TYR A 308 0.65 13.65 -19.63
CA TYR A 308 1.08 12.30 -20.03
C TYR A 308 -0.09 11.38 -20.40
N ILE A 309 -1.29 11.57 -19.88
CA ILE A 309 -2.45 10.79 -20.34
C ILE A 309 -3.07 11.40 -21.60
N ALA A 310 -3.09 12.74 -21.69
CA ALA A 310 -3.61 13.48 -22.84
C ALA A 310 -2.81 13.18 -24.12
N SER A 311 -1.48 13.12 -24.02
CA SER A 311 -0.55 12.92 -25.15
C SER A 311 -0.53 11.51 -25.74
N ARG A 312 -1.06 10.49 -25.04
CA ARG A 312 -1.03 9.11 -25.52
C ARG A 312 -2.18 8.86 -26.48
N GLU A 313 -1.88 8.68 -27.76
CA GLU A 313 -2.87 8.32 -28.78
C GLU A 313 -3.48 6.94 -28.54
N VAL A 314 -4.77 6.79 -28.89
CA VAL A 314 -5.55 5.55 -28.82
C VAL A 314 -6.24 5.35 -30.16
N ALA A 315 -5.86 4.29 -30.86
CA ALA A 315 -6.35 3.99 -32.22
C ALA A 315 -6.91 2.56 -32.35
N ASN A 316 -6.77 1.73 -31.32
CA ASN A 316 -7.19 0.32 -31.34
C ASN A 316 -8.67 0.12 -30.99
N VAL A 317 -9.30 1.08 -30.32
CA VAL A 317 -10.70 1.03 -29.86
C VAL A 317 -11.38 2.38 -29.93
N ALA A 318 -12.71 2.40 -29.83
CA ALA A 318 -13.44 3.64 -29.61
C ALA A 318 -13.06 4.24 -28.25
N ALA A 319 -12.68 5.52 -28.25
CA ALA A 319 -12.27 6.22 -27.04
C ALA A 319 -12.88 7.62 -26.98
N VAL A 320 -13.31 8.02 -25.79
CA VAL A 320 -13.71 9.39 -25.50
C VAL A 320 -12.77 9.97 -24.46
N ARG A 321 -12.47 11.26 -24.62
CA ARG A 321 -11.65 12.02 -23.68
C ARG A 321 -12.53 12.95 -22.87
N TYR A 322 -12.25 13.04 -21.57
CA TYR A 322 -12.94 13.95 -20.67
C TYR A 322 -11.95 14.83 -19.92
N ALA A 323 -12.37 16.02 -19.49
CA ALA A 323 -11.55 16.91 -18.68
C ALA A 323 -12.40 17.81 -17.80
N VAL A 324 -11.79 18.31 -16.73
CA VAL A 324 -12.35 19.35 -15.86
C VAL A 324 -11.51 20.63 -15.97
N SER A 325 -10.20 20.51 -15.81
CA SER A 325 -9.27 21.66 -15.75
C SER A 325 -8.58 21.94 -17.08
N ALA A 326 -8.36 20.92 -17.91
CA ALA A 326 -7.69 21.07 -19.22
C ALA A 326 -8.63 20.64 -20.37
N PRO A 327 -9.64 21.45 -20.72
CA PRO A 327 -10.72 21.03 -21.60
C PRO A 327 -10.30 20.86 -23.07
N ASP A 328 -9.15 21.38 -23.48
CA ASP A 328 -8.67 21.30 -24.85
C ASP A 328 -8.52 19.85 -25.32
N GLY A 329 -9.13 19.53 -26.47
CA GLY A 329 -9.16 18.17 -27.02
C GLY A 329 -10.03 17.16 -26.25
N ALA A 330 -10.73 17.57 -25.18
CA ALA A 330 -11.68 16.72 -24.47
C ALA A 330 -13.08 16.80 -25.09
N THR A 331 -13.66 15.62 -25.38
CA THR A 331 -15.01 15.43 -25.90
C THR A 331 -16.08 15.66 -24.83
N TRP A 332 -15.75 15.35 -23.58
CA TRP A 332 -16.60 15.54 -22.41
C TRP A 332 -15.97 16.52 -21.43
N ARG A 333 -16.80 17.37 -20.81
CA ARG A 333 -16.33 18.41 -19.89
C ARG A 333 -17.25 18.55 -18.69
N ALA A 334 -16.70 18.94 -17.55
CA ALA A 334 -17.49 19.47 -16.44
C ALA A 334 -17.47 21.00 -16.51
N THR A 335 -18.64 21.62 -16.61
CA THR A 335 -18.84 23.08 -16.67
C THR A 335 -19.70 23.53 -15.50
N ASP A 336 -19.81 24.85 -15.31
CA ASP A 336 -20.66 25.47 -14.28
C ASP A 336 -20.48 24.88 -12.87
N ILE A 337 -19.21 24.68 -12.49
CA ILE A 337 -18.84 24.05 -11.21
C ILE A 337 -18.99 25.07 -10.08
N GLU A 338 -19.90 24.79 -9.16
CA GLU A 338 -20.17 25.61 -8.00
C GLU A 338 -20.00 24.79 -6.72
N TYR A 339 -19.09 25.23 -5.85
CA TYR A 339 -18.83 24.60 -4.57
C TYR A 339 -19.69 25.23 -3.48
N SER A 340 -20.35 24.41 -2.66
CA SER A 340 -21.15 24.84 -1.51
C SER A 340 -20.85 23.97 -0.27
N ALA A 341 -21.44 24.32 0.87
CA ALA A 341 -21.33 23.52 2.09
C ALA A 341 -22.03 22.16 1.97
N ASP A 342 -23.03 22.05 1.08
CA ASP A 342 -23.84 20.84 0.89
C ASP A 342 -23.27 19.91 -0.18
N GLY A 343 -22.32 20.38 -0.98
CA GLY A 343 -21.71 19.62 -2.05
C GLY A 343 -21.20 20.48 -3.20
N THR A 344 -21.13 19.88 -4.39
CA THR A 344 -20.74 20.51 -5.63
C THR A 344 -21.85 20.33 -6.67
N ASP A 345 -22.26 21.43 -7.29
CA ASP A 345 -23.12 21.44 -8.46
C ASP A 345 -22.27 21.61 -9.71
N PHE A 346 -22.55 20.84 -10.77
CA PHE A 346 -21.82 20.92 -12.03
C PHE A 346 -22.65 20.39 -13.19
N THR A 347 -22.28 20.75 -14.41
CA THR A 347 -22.91 20.26 -15.64
C THR A 347 -21.93 19.33 -16.36
N ALA A 348 -22.35 18.08 -16.65
CA ALA A 348 -21.61 17.17 -17.51
C ALA A 348 -22.04 17.38 -18.97
N GLU A 349 -21.13 17.89 -19.79
CA GLU A 349 -21.38 18.20 -21.20
C GLU A 349 -20.62 17.27 -22.13
N GLY A 350 -21.29 16.79 -23.17
CA GLY A 350 -20.73 15.93 -24.20
C GLY A 350 -21.53 15.99 -25.50
N PRO A 351 -21.19 15.17 -26.51
CA PRO A 351 -21.86 15.20 -27.81
C PRO A 351 -23.36 14.92 -27.71
N GLY A 352 -24.18 15.97 -27.87
CA GLY A 352 -25.64 15.87 -27.80
C GLY A 352 -26.20 15.66 -26.38
N VAL A 353 -25.40 15.81 -25.33
CA VAL A 353 -25.81 15.61 -23.93
C VAL A 353 -25.34 16.78 -23.07
N SER A 354 -26.25 17.30 -22.25
CA SER A 354 -25.95 18.26 -21.19
C SER A 354 -26.74 17.87 -19.95
N LEU A 355 -26.03 17.44 -18.91
CA LEU A 355 -26.61 16.83 -17.71
C LEU A 355 -26.19 17.62 -16.47
N ARG A 356 -27.11 18.44 -15.92
CA ARG A 356 -26.91 19.10 -14.62
C ARG A 356 -26.96 18.07 -13.49
N LEU A 357 -25.95 18.08 -12.63
CA LEU A 357 -25.73 17.14 -11.53
C LEU A 357 -25.41 17.89 -10.24
N HIS A 358 -25.83 17.31 -9.11
CA HIS A 358 -25.47 17.74 -7.77
C HIS A 358 -24.86 16.54 -7.04
N THR A 359 -23.75 16.73 -6.32
CA THR A 359 -23.10 15.67 -5.53
C THR A 359 -22.62 16.20 -4.19
N ARG A 360 -22.60 15.36 -3.15
CA ARG A 360 -22.04 15.70 -1.82
C ARG A 360 -20.50 15.67 -1.78
N LEU A 361 -19.87 15.30 -2.89
CA LEU A 361 -18.42 15.29 -3.03
C LEU A 361 -17.89 16.72 -3.17
N VAL A 362 -16.68 16.94 -2.66
CA VAL A 362 -15.97 18.22 -2.78
C VAL A 362 -14.62 18.01 -3.45
N GLY A 363 -14.11 19.04 -4.10
CA GLY A 363 -12.82 19.06 -4.77
C GLY A 363 -12.87 18.55 -6.22
N GLU A 364 -12.14 19.24 -7.08
CA GLU A 364 -12.11 19.03 -8.53
C GLU A 364 -11.77 17.59 -8.94
N CYS A 365 -10.88 16.93 -8.19
CA CYS A 365 -10.48 15.54 -8.46
C CYS A 365 -11.65 14.57 -8.36
N ASN A 366 -12.55 14.81 -7.41
CA ASN A 366 -13.76 14.00 -7.25
C ASN A 366 -14.72 14.25 -8.41
N ILE A 367 -14.83 15.49 -8.90
CA ILE A 367 -15.61 15.83 -10.09
C ILE A 367 -15.03 15.17 -11.34
N SER A 368 -13.71 15.20 -11.53
CA SER A 368 -13.02 14.54 -12.65
C SER A 368 -13.23 13.01 -12.62
N ASN A 369 -13.07 12.36 -11.46
CA ASN A 369 -13.36 10.93 -11.30
C ASN A 369 -14.83 10.60 -11.56
N LEU A 370 -15.75 11.48 -11.10
CA LEU A 370 -17.18 11.30 -11.26
C LEU A 370 -17.62 11.48 -12.72
N LEU A 371 -17.06 12.45 -13.44
CA LEU A 371 -17.32 12.68 -14.86
C LEU A 371 -16.99 11.42 -15.67
N ALA A 372 -15.86 10.76 -15.40
CA ALA A 372 -15.52 9.49 -16.02
C ALA A 372 -16.62 8.41 -15.83
N CYS A 373 -17.20 8.37 -14.63
CA CYS A 373 -18.26 7.42 -14.30
C CYS A 373 -19.57 7.75 -15.00
N VAL A 374 -19.93 9.03 -15.10
CA VAL A 374 -21.12 9.51 -15.82
C VAL A 374 -21.01 9.16 -17.31
N VAL A 375 -19.85 9.43 -17.93
CA VAL A 375 -19.59 9.08 -19.33
C VAL A 375 -19.74 7.58 -19.57
N MET A 376 -19.16 6.75 -18.69
CA MET A 376 -19.28 5.30 -18.79
C MET A 376 -20.73 4.82 -18.58
N ALA A 377 -21.46 5.39 -17.63
CA ALA A 377 -22.85 5.04 -17.38
C ALA A 377 -23.77 5.38 -18.55
N ILE A 378 -23.57 6.54 -19.19
CA ILE A 378 -24.29 6.94 -20.41
C ILE A 378 -23.96 5.96 -21.55
N HIS A 379 -22.69 5.62 -21.75
CA HIS A 379 -22.28 4.67 -22.78
C HIS A 379 -22.93 3.28 -22.62
N ILE A 380 -23.03 2.78 -21.38
CA ILE A 380 -23.64 1.47 -21.09
C ILE A 380 -25.17 1.52 -21.18
N GLY A 381 -25.77 2.71 -21.17
CA GLY A 381 -27.21 2.93 -21.35
C GLY A 381 -28.00 3.15 -20.06
N VAL A 382 -27.36 3.60 -18.97
CA VAL A 382 -28.08 3.97 -17.75
C VAL A 382 -28.93 5.22 -18.00
N PRO A 383 -30.24 5.22 -17.69
CA PRO A 383 -31.10 6.38 -17.87
C PRO A 383 -30.62 7.60 -17.08
N GLU A 384 -30.70 8.80 -17.69
CA GLU A 384 -30.23 10.04 -17.08
C GLU A 384 -30.81 10.31 -15.69
N GLN A 385 -32.09 10.00 -15.45
CA GLN A 385 -32.70 10.21 -14.13
C GLN A 385 -32.04 9.33 -13.05
N LYS A 386 -31.65 8.09 -13.40
CA LYS A 386 -30.95 7.18 -12.49
C LYS A 386 -29.53 7.66 -12.20
N ILE A 387 -28.84 8.20 -13.21
CA ILE A 387 -27.53 8.84 -13.02
C ILE A 387 -27.65 10.01 -12.04
N LYS A 388 -28.60 10.93 -12.26
CA LYS A 388 -28.82 12.08 -11.35
C LYS A 388 -29.08 11.63 -9.91
N LEU A 389 -29.96 10.65 -9.72
CA LEU A 389 -30.29 10.10 -8.41
C LEU A 389 -29.05 9.51 -7.73
N ALA A 390 -28.32 8.64 -8.44
CA ALA A 390 -27.12 8.02 -7.89
C ALA A 390 -26.07 9.05 -7.50
N VAL A 391 -25.79 10.03 -8.37
CA VAL A 391 -24.76 11.05 -8.18
C VAL A 391 -25.01 11.91 -6.94
N ALA A 392 -26.27 12.28 -6.69
CA ALA A 392 -26.68 13.03 -5.50
C ALA A 392 -26.45 12.23 -4.20
N ASP A 393 -26.52 10.90 -4.27
CA ASP A 393 -26.35 10.01 -3.13
C ASP A 393 -24.97 9.38 -2.96
N ILE A 394 -24.02 9.71 -3.84
CA ILE A 394 -22.63 9.30 -3.66
C ILE A 394 -22.09 9.90 -2.37
N ARG A 395 -21.49 9.03 -1.53
CA ARG A 395 -20.77 9.41 -0.33
C ARG A 395 -19.27 9.42 -0.59
N GLN A 396 -18.55 10.23 0.18
CA GLN A 396 -17.09 10.25 0.15
C GLN A 396 -16.53 8.88 0.55
N VAL A 397 -15.50 8.43 -0.16
CA VAL A 397 -14.76 7.22 0.19
C VAL A 397 -13.88 7.52 1.41
N GLU A 398 -13.76 6.57 2.34
CA GLU A 398 -12.93 6.75 3.53
C GLU A 398 -11.46 6.98 3.14
N HIS A 399 -10.78 7.91 3.83
CA HIS A 399 -9.38 8.30 3.58
C HIS A 399 -9.07 8.83 2.16
N ARG A 400 -10.06 9.41 1.46
CA ARG A 400 -9.93 10.01 0.12
C ARG A 400 -10.54 11.40 0.08
N LEU A 401 -9.85 12.38 0.67
CA LEU A 401 -10.39 13.72 0.96
C LEU A 401 -11.71 13.67 1.73
N ASN A 402 -11.76 12.84 2.77
CA ASN A 402 -12.97 12.66 3.55
C ASN A 402 -13.11 13.80 4.58
N VAL A 403 -14.13 14.64 4.44
CA VAL A 403 -14.38 15.77 5.34
C VAL A 403 -15.35 15.35 6.44
N LYS A 404 -14.89 15.32 7.69
CA LYS A 404 -15.67 14.97 8.88
C LYS A 404 -15.67 16.11 9.88
N ARG A 405 -16.82 16.42 10.49
CA ARG A 405 -16.88 17.34 11.62
C ARG A 405 -16.90 16.57 12.93
N THR A 406 -16.01 16.94 13.84
CA THR A 406 -15.95 16.37 15.18
C THR A 406 -16.98 17.02 16.11
N PRO A 407 -17.40 16.34 17.20
CA PRO A 407 -18.24 16.97 18.23
C PRO A 407 -17.63 18.21 18.87
N GLY A 408 -16.30 18.35 18.82
CA GLY A 408 -15.56 19.52 19.34
C GLY A 408 -15.52 20.72 18.39
N GLY A 409 -16.22 20.67 17.25
CA GLY A 409 -16.28 21.78 16.28
C GLY A 409 -15.08 21.88 15.34
N ILE A 410 -14.16 20.90 15.36
CA ILE A 410 -13.03 20.81 14.41
C ILE A 410 -13.49 20.08 13.15
N THR A 411 -13.10 20.61 11.99
CA THR A 411 -13.25 19.94 10.69
C THR A 411 -11.99 19.13 10.39
N ILE A 412 -12.14 17.85 10.07
CA ILE A 412 -11.04 16.96 9.70
C ILE A 412 -11.17 16.65 8.21
N ILE A 413 -10.10 16.88 7.45
CA ILE A 413 -9.91 16.40 6.09
C ILE A 413 -8.98 15.19 6.17
N ASP A 414 -9.48 14.01 5.87
CA ASP A 414 -8.75 12.75 5.95
C ASP A 414 -8.36 12.28 4.53
N ASP A 415 -7.08 12.45 4.21
CA ASP A 415 -6.41 11.98 2.99
C ASP A 415 -5.15 11.16 3.33
N ALA A 416 -5.24 10.34 4.38
CA ALA A 416 -4.10 9.64 4.97
C ALA A 416 -3.64 8.37 4.22
N PHE A 417 -4.36 7.92 3.18
CA PHE A 417 -4.12 6.57 2.62
C PHE A 417 -2.86 6.44 1.75
N ASN A 418 -2.70 7.30 0.75
CA ASN A 418 -1.53 7.30 -0.13
C ASN A 418 -1.35 8.66 -0.77
N SER A 419 -0.11 9.13 -0.80
CA SER A 419 0.24 10.49 -1.19
C SER A 419 1.02 10.52 -2.51
N ASN A 420 0.83 11.60 -3.26
CA ASN A 420 1.49 11.87 -4.54
C ASN A 420 1.41 13.37 -4.85
N PRO A 421 2.30 13.93 -5.68
CA PRO A 421 2.41 15.38 -5.85
C PRO A 421 1.08 16.06 -6.21
N THR A 422 0.32 15.47 -7.13
CA THR A 422 -0.99 16.01 -7.55
C THR A 422 -2.04 15.90 -6.44
N GLY A 423 -2.23 14.71 -5.85
CA GLY A 423 -3.22 14.50 -4.80
C GLY A 423 -2.99 15.38 -3.58
N SER A 424 -1.75 15.44 -3.09
CA SER A 424 -1.34 16.31 -1.99
C SER A 424 -1.46 17.78 -2.37
N SER A 425 -1.24 18.12 -3.65
CA SER A 425 -1.48 19.47 -4.20
C SER A 425 -2.97 19.83 -4.31
N MET A 426 -3.89 18.89 -4.17
CA MET A 426 -5.32 19.21 -4.14
C MET A 426 -5.86 19.20 -2.71
N ALA A 427 -5.32 18.33 -1.86
CA ALA A 427 -5.67 18.29 -0.44
C ALA A 427 -5.43 19.63 0.25
N LEU A 428 -4.28 20.30 0.00
CA LEU A 428 -4.10 21.67 0.52
C LEU A 428 -4.91 22.74 -0.22
N ASP A 429 -5.44 22.51 -1.43
CA ASP A 429 -6.35 23.51 -2.05
C ASP A 429 -7.69 23.51 -1.30
N VAL A 430 -8.19 22.31 -0.99
CA VAL A 430 -9.36 22.14 -0.12
C VAL A 430 -9.10 22.76 1.25
N LEU A 431 -7.92 22.54 1.84
CA LEU A 431 -7.55 23.16 3.11
C LEU A 431 -7.49 24.69 3.00
N ALA A 432 -6.90 25.23 1.94
CA ALA A 432 -6.77 26.67 1.73
C ALA A 432 -8.12 27.38 1.60
N GLY A 433 -9.13 26.69 1.02
CA GLY A 433 -10.50 27.18 0.90
C GLY A 433 -11.30 27.18 2.20
N MET A 434 -10.79 26.58 3.29
CA MET A 434 -11.46 26.59 4.59
C MET A 434 -11.23 27.94 5.28
N THR A 435 -12.30 28.69 5.50
CA THR A 435 -12.27 30.07 6.03
C THR A 435 -12.55 30.17 7.53
N SER A 436 -12.82 29.05 8.20
CA SER A 436 -13.06 29.00 9.64
C SER A 436 -11.83 28.49 10.38
N GLY A 437 -11.50 29.14 11.50
CA GLY A 437 -10.40 28.77 12.38
C GLY A 437 -9.03 28.76 11.69
N GLN A 438 -8.09 28.03 12.28
CA GLN A 438 -6.77 27.79 11.71
C GLN A 438 -6.78 26.57 10.78
N ARG A 439 -5.97 26.63 9.72
CA ARG A 439 -5.71 25.54 8.79
C ARG A 439 -4.44 24.81 9.21
N ILE A 440 -4.59 23.55 9.63
CA ILE A 440 -3.50 22.75 10.18
C ILE A 440 -3.25 21.56 9.25
N ILE A 441 -2.02 21.32 8.82
CA ILE A 441 -1.64 20.06 8.14
C ILE A 441 -0.79 19.18 9.05
N ILE A 442 -1.05 17.87 9.00
CA ILE A 442 -0.22 16.83 9.60
C ILE A 442 0.24 15.90 8.48
N THR A 443 1.55 15.82 8.24
CA THR A 443 2.09 14.98 7.16
C THR A 443 3.51 14.47 7.44
N PRO A 444 3.82 13.22 7.09
CA PRO A 444 5.18 12.71 6.99
C PRO A 444 5.83 12.90 5.60
N GLY A 445 5.12 13.53 4.66
CA GLY A 445 5.54 13.70 3.27
C GLY A 445 5.36 12.47 2.40
N MET A 446 5.74 12.59 1.13
CA MET A 446 5.57 11.57 0.10
C MET A 446 6.74 10.59 0.02
N ILE A 447 6.47 9.34 -0.34
CA ILE A 447 7.48 8.27 -0.51
C ILE A 447 7.34 7.56 -1.87
N GLU A 448 8.29 6.66 -2.18
CA GLU A 448 8.35 5.88 -3.42
C GLU A 448 8.49 6.75 -4.70
N LEU A 449 9.03 7.96 -4.56
CA LEU A 449 9.25 8.94 -5.64
C LEU A 449 10.63 8.82 -6.33
N GLY A 450 11.45 7.85 -5.93
CA GLY A 450 12.79 7.63 -6.49
C GLY A 450 13.71 8.85 -6.26
N ASP A 451 14.53 9.17 -7.25
CA ASP A 451 15.55 10.24 -7.17
C ASP A 451 14.93 11.64 -7.03
N ARG A 452 13.61 11.77 -7.28
CA ARG A 452 12.88 13.04 -7.18
C ARG A 452 12.24 13.27 -5.82
N GLN A 453 12.41 12.35 -4.87
CA GLN A 453 11.73 12.42 -3.58
C GLN A 453 12.09 13.69 -2.78
N GLU A 454 13.36 14.09 -2.75
CA GLU A 454 13.78 15.31 -2.05
C GLU A 454 13.13 16.54 -2.69
N GLU A 455 13.25 16.70 -4.00
CA GLU A 455 12.73 17.86 -4.73
C GLU A 455 11.20 17.98 -4.62
N LEU A 456 10.47 16.88 -4.79
CA LEU A 456 9.01 16.89 -4.71
C LEU A 456 8.49 17.15 -3.29
N ASN A 457 9.18 16.68 -2.26
CA ASN A 457 8.83 17.02 -0.87
C ASN A 457 9.21 18.47 -0.52
N ARG A 458 10.27 19.03 -1.12
CA ARG A 458 10.60 20.46 -1.01
C ARG A 458 9.53 21.33 -1.67
N GLN A 459 9.08 20.97 -2.88
CA GLN A 459 7.95 21.63 -3.54
C GLN A 459 6.66 21.54 -2.71
N PHE A 460 6.38 20.37 -2.14
CA PHE A 460 5.24 20.19 -1.25
C PHE A 460 5.32 21.10 -0.02
N GLY A 461 6.50 21.23 0.60
CA GLY A 461 6.73 22.18 1.69
C GLY A 461 6.42 23.63 1.31
N ARG A 462 6.87 24.08 0.13
CA ARG A 462 6.54 25.42 -0.39
C ARG A 462 5.03 25.64 -0.50
N ARG A 463 4.31 24.61 -0.96
CA ARG A 463 2.86 24.61 -1.11
C ARG A 463 2.13 24.61 0.23
N ILE A 464 2.64 23.89 1.24
CA ILE A 464 2.11 23.93 2.61
C ILE A 464 2.12 25.36 3.14
N ALA A 465 3.21 26.10 2.95
CA ALA A 465 3.36 27.46 3.46
C ALA A 465 2.30 28.44 2.92
N SER A 466 1.81 28.22 1.70
CA SER A 466 0.74 29.05 1.10
C SER A 466 -0.68 28.64 1.49
N CYS A 467 -0.88 27.43 2.01
CA CYS A 467 -2.21 26.82 2.16
C CYS A 467 -2.60 26.51 3.62
N ALA A 468 -1.63 26.39 4.52
CA ALA A 468 -1.84 26.10 5.93
C ALA A 468 -1.28 27.23 6.80
N ASP A 469 -1.88 27.40 7.98
CA ASP A 469 -1.41 28.32 9.01
C ASP A 469 -0.41 27.64 9.95
N ILE A 470 -0.55 26.32 10.17
CA ILE A 470 0.34 25.49 11.00
C ILE A 470 0.66 24.18 10.28
N ALA A 471 1.94 23.77 10.32
CA ALA A 471 2.39 22.49 9.76
C ALA A 471 3.01 21.59 10.84
N ILE A 472 2.48 20.38 11.01
CA ILE A 472 3.03 19.33 11.88
C ILE A 472 3.71 18.27 11.01
N ILE A 473 5.05 18.26 11.00
CA ILE A 473 5.85 17.37 10.17
C ILE A 473 6.23 16.12 10.96
N VAL A 474 5.85 14.95 10.45
CA VAL A 474 5.93 13.66 11.16
C VAL A 474 7.07 12.80 10.63
N GLY A 475 7.84 12.19 11.54
CA GLY A 475 8.95 11.29 11.18
C GLY A 475 10.19 12.04 10.70
N GLN A 476 11.25 11.30 10.37
CA GLN A 476 12.56 11.88 10.00
C GLN A 476 12.82 11.81 8.50
N TYR A 477 12.30 10.78 7.83
CA TYR A 477 12.60 10.44 6.44
C TYR A 477 12.55 11.61 5.43
N ASN A 478 11.44 12.38 5.40
CA ASN A 478 11.28 13.52 4.49
C ASN A 478 11.40 14.89 5.18
N ARG A 479 11.69 14.91 6.49
CA ARG A 479 11.59 16.11 7.34
C ARG A 479 12.36 17.28 6.76
N ALA A 480 13.64 17.07 6.46
CA ALA A 480 14.54 18.12 6.00
C ALA A 480 14.06 18.77 4.69
N ALA A 481 13.60 17.95 3.73
CA ALA A 481 13.10 18.44 2.45
C ALA A 481 11.84 19.31 2.64
N ILE A 482 10.88 18.82 3.43
CA ILE A 482 9.62 19.53 3.68
C ILE A 482 9.88 20.84 4.44
N THR A 483 10.68 20.81 5.51
CA THR A 483 10.97 22.02 6.30
C THR A 483 11.74 23.06 5.50
N SER A 484 12.68 22.63 4.62
CA SER A 484 13.35 23.53 3.67
C SER A 484 12.32 24.21 2.76
N GLY A 485 11.41 23.44 2.18
CA GLY A 485 10.35 23.96 1.33
C GLY A 485 9.41 24.93 2.06
N ILE A 486 9.02 24.61 3.30
CA ILE A 486 8.16 25.48 4.12
C ILE A 486 8.85 26.82 4.40
N ALA A 487 10.14 26.80 4.74
CA ALA A 487 10.92 28.01 4.95
C ALA A 487 11.06 28.85 3.68
N GLU A 488 11.30 28.22 2.53
CA GLU A 488 11.31 28.88 1.21
C GLU A 488 9.95 29.52 0.88
N GLY A 489 8.85 28.92 1.33
CA GLY A 489 7.49 29.44 1.16
C GLY A 489 7.11 30.55 2.16
N GLY A 490 7.97 30.88 3.13
CA GLY A 490 7.80 32.02 4.03
C GLY A 490 6.92 31.78 5.27
N MET A 491 6.62 30.52 5.61
CA MET A 491 5.93 30.22 6.88
C MET A 491 6.90 30.41 8.07
N PRO A 492 6.51 31.13 9.13
CA PRO A 492 7.37 31.34 10.30
C PRO A 492 7.70 30.03 11.03
N ASP A 493 8.93 29.88 11.53
CA ASP A 493 9.37 28.70 12.29
C ASP A 493 8.47 28.38 13.49
N SER A 494 7.86 29.40 14.11
CA SER A 494 6.93 29.22 15.23
C SER A 494 5.68 28.42 14.87
N HIS A 495 5.31 28.40 13.58
CA HIS A 495 4.15 27.69 13.02
C HIS A 495 4.49 26.30 12.49
N VAL A 496 5.76 25.90 12.53
CA VAL A 496 6.22 24.58 12.15
C VAL A 496 6.46 23.74 13.41
N LYS A 497 5.75 22.63 13.54
CA LYS A 497 5.89 21.67 14.65
C LYS A 497 6.50 20.38 14.13
N ILE A 498 7.45 19.81 14.86
CA ILE A 498 8.12 18.56 14.47
C ILE A 498 7.70 17.47 15.44
N ALA A 499 7.27 16.33 14.90
CA ALA A 499 6.91 15.15 15.67
C ALA A 499 7.68 13.92 15.13
N ASP A 500 8.31 13.14 16.01
CA ASP A 500 8.97 11.89 15.58
C ASP A 500 7.97 10.77 15.26
N THR A 501 6.76 10.83 15.80
CA THR A 501 5.71 9.83 15.59
C THR A 501 4.35 10.47 15.41
N PHE A 502 3.43 9.75 14.77
CA PHE A 502 2.04 10.19 14.66
C PHE A 502 1.39 10.41 16.04
N ALA A 503 1.70 9.57 17.03
CA ALA A 503 1.22 9.75 18.39
C ALA A 503 1.69 11.07 19.02
N HIS A 504 2.96 11.45 18.78
CA HIS A 504 3.47 12.75 19.19
C HIS A 504 2.76 13.89 18.45
N ALA A 505 2.51 13.74 17.14
CA ALA A 505 1.75 14.72 16.37
C ALA A 505 0.32 14.93 16.90
N GLN A 506 -0.34 13.85 17.35
CA GLN A 506 -1.67 13.93 17.99
C GLN A 506 -1.64 14.72 19.31
N LEU A 507 -0.58 14.54 20.13
CA LEU A 507 -0.43 15.30 21.38
C LEU A 507 -0.25 16.79 21.08
N ILE A 508 0.59 17.15 20.12
CA ILE A 508 0.78 18.54 19.68
C ILE A 508 -0.55 19.11 19.17
N LEU A 509 -1.27 18.35 18.34
CA LEU A 509 -2.56 18.80 17.81
C LEU A 509 -3.57 19.07 18.93
N ALA A 510 -3.65 18.20 19.94
CA ALA A 510 -4.56 18.35 21.07
C ALA A 510 -4.28 19.63 21.90
N GLU A 511 -3.03 20.09 21.94
CA GLU A 511 -2.65 21.33 22.64
C GLU A 511 -3.07 22.59 21.86
N ILE A 512 -2.94 22.57 20.53
CA ILE A 512 -3.11 23.76 19.68
C ILE A 512 -4.49 23.90 19.07
N ALA A 513 -5.16 22.79 18.75
CA ALA A 513 -6.42 22.83 18.01
C ALA A 513 -7.55 23.44 18.85
N ARG A 514 -8.40 24.22 18.19
CA ARG A 514 -9.56 24.91 18.76
C ARG A 514 -10.80 24.64 17.91
N SER A 515 -11.98 24.85 18.50
CA SER A 515 -13.24 24.77 17.76
C SER A 515 -13.23 25.76 16.59
N GLY A 516 -13.67 25.32 15.42
CA GLY A 516 -13.60 26.08 14.16
C GLY A 516 -12.40 25.73 13.28
N ASP A 517 -11.32 25.17 13.84
CA ASP A 517 -10.13 24.82 13.06
C ASP A 517 -10.41 23.70 12.05
N THR A 518 -9.59 23.66 10.99
CA THR A 518 -9.59 22.58 10.01
C THR A 518 -8.24 21.87 9.98
N VAL A 519 -8.25 20.54 10.15
CA VAL A 519 -7.07 19.69 10.21
C VAL A 519 -7.04 18.76 9.00
N LEU A 520 -5.99 18.85 8.18
CA LEU A 520 -5.71 17.93 7.09
C LEU A 520 -4.71 16.86 7.55
N TYR A 521 -5.14 15.60 7.55
CA TYR A 521 -4.24 14.46 7.61
C TYR A 521 -3.85 14.06 6.20
N GLU A 522 -2.60 14.28 5.85
CA GLU A 522 -2.06 14.00 4.52
C GLU A 522 -0.96 12.94 4.65
N ASN A 523 -1.23 11.76 4.10
CA ASN A 523 -0.39 10.56 4.16
C ASN A 523 -0.17 9.92 5.56
N ASP A 524 0.04 8.61 5.59
CA ASP A 524 0.53 7.85 6.77
C ASP A 524 1.60 6.83 6.35
N LEU A 525 2.81 6.95 6.91
CA LEU A 525 3.93 6.09 6.53
C LEU A 525 3.96 4.77 7.31
N PRO A 526 4.22 3.62 6.62
CA PRO A 526 4.50 2.36 7.29
C PRO A 526 5.77 2.40 8.15
N ASP A 527 5.84 1.53 9.17
CA ASP A 527 7.01 1.35 10.07
C ASP A 527 8.35 1.07 9.38
N THR A 528 8.31 0.66 8.11
CA THR A 528 9.49 0.38 7.31
C THR A 528 10.25 1.65 6.91
N PHE A 529 9.60 2.81 6.97
CA PHE A 529 10.20 4.11 6.69
C PHE A 529 10.34 4.86 8.02
N LYS A 530 11.57 5.06 8.49
CA LYS A 530 11.88 5.79 9.72
C LYS A 530 12.61 7.08 9.39
#